data_AF-D2VCZ7-F1
#
_entry.id   AF-D2VCZ7-F1
#
_cell.length_a   1.000
_cell.length_b   1.000
_cell.length_c   1.000
_cell.angle_alpha   90.00
_cell.angle_beta   90.00
_cell.angle_gamma   90.00
#
_symmetry.space_group_name_H-M   'P 1'
#
loop_
_entity.id
_entity.type
_entity.pdbx_description
1 polymer ?
#
loop_
_entity_poly.entity_id
_entity_poly.type
_entity_poly.pdbx_seq_one_letter_code
_entity_poly.pdbx_strand_id
1 'polypeptide(L)'
;MKIKQQALVPNVDRSEEDLDLMRIEILKLLIVYVKSKTSLLFLLFKDEYQDDYYYKNKNRIFKWLNNFKVDVQGRKESLNTILNNNWLELNVKFIVNSLVESLGGGVDILTTLEKSQFVQLMTINKELPTIIKYLNELKDGQPIPKEILIYLDKCGFIWGKTKTYHEYISFIIKQIRLVLKCESYRKIYLKGKNEFIPVEHFQNAEVTQPLKEKFGIQNCLWIPGIYESNSLPLTSGGISISVKGFGVFIQLHSLLKDKQIYYSLDRNELILHEIIHACRECVGSEMFEEEFAYSLSPSRLRKLLSPITRGSSESLLFYLISIISITSDLPSFPRWFARVSKIPFIILTLIGLFRLMRSKQYLNGAFNYLTVKQNISPSTASCILFRLTDDEILMLFNLFKQNSNTGIREIVSRKLEQGIDINQRWSVIVDRFLPSFQNVSKL
;
A
#
# COMPACT_ATOMS: atom_id res chain seq x y z
N MET A 1 -13.13 12.62 2.00
CA MET A 1 -14.43 12.07 1.54
C MET A 1 -14.86 10.97 2.51
N LYS A 2 -15.85 11.21 3.39
CA LYS A 2 -16.35 10.17 4.29
C LYS A 2 -17.18 9.20 3.44
N ILE A 3 -16.65 8.01 3.18
CA ILE A 3 -17.46 6.89 2.67
C ILE A 3 -18.59 6.74 3.69
N LYS A 4 -19.83 7.06 3.29
CA LYS A 4 -21.00 6.76 4.11
C LYS A 4 -20.98 5.25 4.30
N GLN A 5 -20.69 4.79 5.51
CA GLN A 5 -20.93 3.42 5.94
C GLN A 5 -22.43 3.18 5.73
N GLN A 6 -22.81 2.66 4.57
CA GLN A 6 -24.17 2.23 4.34
C GLN A 6 -24.43 1.05 5.26
N ALA A 7 -25.44 1.21 6.13
CA ALA A 7 -25.88 0.20 7.06
C ALA A 7 -26.06 -1.15 6.35
N LEU A 8 -25.42 -2.18 6.92
CA LEU A 8 -25.53 -3.57 6.51
C LEU A 8 -26.99 -4.02 6.67
N VAL A 9 -27.65 -4.37 5.56
CA VAL A 9 -28.94 -5.07 5.56
C VAL A 9 -28.66 -6.56 5.72
N PRO A 10 -29.24 -7.28 6.71
CA PRO A 10 -29.10 -8.73 6.83
C PRO A 10 -30.29 -9.48 6.18
N ASN A 11 -30.09 -10.80 6.02
CA ASN A 11 -31.07 -11.85 5.67
C ASN A 11 -31.22 -12.26 4.20
N VAL A 12 -30.11 -12.72 3.61
CA VAL A 12 -30.17 -13.89 2.72
C VAL A 12 -29.27 -14.97 3.36
N ASP A 13 -29.57 -16.24 3.13
CA ASP A 13 -28.94 -17.42 3.73
C ASP A 13 -27.47 -17.59 3.27
N ARG A 14 -26.61 -16.63 3.63
CA ARG A 14 -25.20 -16.50 3.20
C ARG A 14 -24.27 -17.55 3.81
N SER A 15 -24.80 -18.52 4.55
CA SER A 15 -24.00 -19.36 5.45
C SER A 15 -23.00 -20.27 4.72
N GLU A 16 -23.33 -20.78 3.53
CA GLU A 16 -22.45 -21.68 2.78
C GLU A 16 -21.35 -20.93 2.01
N GLU A 17 -21.70 -19.85 1.31
CA GLU A 17 -20.73 -19.00 0.61
C GLU A 17 -19.65 -18.41 1.55
N ASP A 18 -20.07 -18.09 2.77
CA ASP A 18 -19.23 -17.58 3.84
C ASP A 18 -18.22 -18.64 4.32
N LEU A 19 -18.64 -19.90 4.39
CA LEU A 19 -17.75 -21.03 4.67
C LEU A 19 -16.77 -21.28 3.53
N ASP A 20 -17.20 -21.14 2.28
CA ASP A 20 -16.35 -21.30 1.11
C ASP A 20 -15.23 -20.26 1.04
N LEU A 21 -15.53 -19.00 1.34
CA LEU A 21 -14.51 -17.95 1.46
C LEU A 21 -13.46 -18.28 2.51
N MET A 22 -13.89 -18.74 3.68
CA MET A 22 -12.98 -19.15 4.74
C MET A 22 -12.12 -20.37 4.31
N ARG A 23 -12.71 -21.37 3.64
CA ARG A 23 -11.97 -22.52 3.10
C ARG A 23 -10.90 -22.05 2.11
N ILE A 24 -11.23 -21.09 1.24
CA ILE A 24 -10.29 -20.46 0.31
C ILE A 24 -9.15 -19.77 1.05
N GLU A 25 -9.43 -18.99 2.10
CA GLU A 25 -8.39 -18.33 2.90
C GLU A 25 -7.49 -19.34 3.64
N ILE A 26 -8.06 -20.41 4.18
CA ILE A 26 -7.29 -21.50 4.80
C ILE A 26 -6.40 -22.18 3.75
N LEU A 27 -6.92 -22.47 2.56
CA LEU A 27 -6.14 -23.06 1.47
C LEU A 27 -4.97 -22.17 1.07
N LYS A 28 -5.16 -20.84 0.95
CA LYS A 28 -4.08 -19.89 0.70
C LYS A 28 -2.98 -19.99 1.76
N LEU A 29 -3.35 -20.02 3.05
CA LEU A 29 -2.41 -20.15 4.16
C LEU A 29 -1.67 -21.50 4.14
N LEU A 30 -2.36 -22.59 3.80
CA LEU A 30 -1.74 -23.91 3.66
C LEU A 30 -0.76 -23.96 2.48
N ILE A 31 -1.09 -23.35 1.34
CA ILE A 31 -0.16 -23.23 0.20
C ILE A 31 1.10 -22.47 0.62
N VAL A 32 0.95 -21.36 1.33
CA VAL A 32 2.09 -20.61 1.88
C VAL A 32 2.88 -21.45 2.86
N TYR A 33 2.23 -22.22 3.74
CA TYR A 33 2.90 -23.13 4.66
C TYR A 33 3.71 -24.22 3.94
N VAL A 34 3.18 -24.86 2.90
CA VAL A 34 3.91 -25.86 2.11
C VAL A 34 5.22 -25.27 1.56
N LYS A 35 5.16 -24.03 1.06
CA LYS A 35 6.28 -23.36 0.39
C LYS A 35 7.30 -22.75 1.35
N SER A 36 6.85 -22.22 2.49
CA SER A 36 7.67 -21.46 3.45
C SER A 36 7.98 -22.19 4.75
N LYS A 37 7.29 -23.30 5.03
CA LYS A 37 7.29 -24.02 6.32
C LYS A 37 6.90 -23.15 7.52
N THR A 38 6.26 -22.01 7.28
CA THR A 38 5.82 -21.09 8.33
C THR A 38 4.31 -21.03 8.41
N SER A 39 3.76 -21.35 9.59
CA SER A 39 2.31 -21.26 9.82
C SER A 39 1.91 -19.80 10.06
N LEU A 40 0.94 -19.33 9.29
CA LEU A 40 0.37 -17.98 9.37
C LEU A 40 -1.11 -18.00 9.78
N LEU A 41 -1.58 -19.10 10.39
CA LEU A 41 -2.99 -19.30 10.74
C LEU A 41 -3.53 -18.23 11.71
N PHE A 42 -2.66 -17.59 12.49
CA PHE A 42 -3.04 -16.49 13.38
C PHE A 42 -3.66 -15.29 12.61
N LEU A 43 -3.36 -15.13 11.31
CA LEU A 43 -3.93 -14.08 10.47
C LEU A 43 -5.46 -14.21 10.31
N LEU A 44 -6.02 -15.42 10.50
CA LEU A 44 -7.46 -15.64 10.44
C LEU A 44 -8.18 -15.10 11.68
N PHE A 45 -7.61 -15.32 12.86
CA PHE A 45 -8.36 -15.29 14.14
C PHE A 45 -8.00 -14.16 15.10
N LYS A 46 -7.05 -13.28 14.79
CA LYS A 46 -6.63 -12.26 15.75
C LYS A 46 -7.75 -11.23 16.02
N ASP A 47 -8.17 -11.13 17.29
CA ASP A 47 -9.38 -10.49 17.83
C ASP A 47 -9.39 -8.94 17.84
N GLU A 48 -8.70 -8.27 16.92
CA GLU A 48 -8.45 -6.83 17.07
C GLU A 48 -9.61 -5.91 16.64
N TYR A 49 -10.64 -6.40 15.93
CA TYR A 49 -11.75 -5.54 15.48
C TYR A 49 -13.12 -6.20 15.64
N GLN A 50 -13.98 -5.55 16.44
CA GLN A 50 -15.40 -5.93 16.63
C GLN A 50 -16.22 -5.88 15.32
N ASP A 51 -15.74 -5.13 14.32
CA ASP A 51 -16.35 -5.03 13.00
C ASP A 51 -15.76 -5.97 11.93
N ASP A 52 -14.74 -6.77 12.27
CA ASP A 52 -14.26 -7.80 11.35
C ASP A 52 -15.38 -8.85 11.15
N TYR A 53 -15.65 -9.17 9.90
CA TYR A 53 -16.57 -10.24 9.50
C TYR A 53 -16.29 -11.55 10.23
N TYR A 54 -15.01 -11.86 10.45
CA TYR A 54 -14.57 -13.04 11.19
C TYR A 54 -14.91 -12.98 12.67
N TYR A 55 -14.88 -11.79 13.28
CA TYR A 55 -15.31 -11.61 14.66
C TYR A 55 -16.81 -11.88 14.79
N LYS A 56 -17.62 -11.33 13.87
CA LYS A 56 -19.08 -11.55 13.82
C LYS A 56 -19.46 -13.02 13.60
N ASN A 57 -18.63 -13.77 12.87
CA ASN A 57 -18.85 -15.18 12.57
C ASN A 57 -17.97 -16.15 13.38
N LYS A 58 -17.23 -15.68 14.39
CA LYS A 58 -16.22 -16.46 15.12
C LYS A 58 -16.75 -17.81 15.60
N ASN A 59 -17.91 -17.83 16.26
CA ASN A 59 -18.52 -19.06 16.78
C ASN A 59 -18.88 -20.06 15.68
N ARG A 60 -19.38 -19.58 14.53
CA ARG A 60 -19.72 -20.44 13.38
C ARG A 60 -18.46 -21.04 12.78
N ILE A 61 -17.43 -20.22 12.63
CA ILE A 61 -16.13 -20.62 12.12
C ILE A 61 -15.49 -21.68 13.03
N PHE A 62 -15.42 -21.43 14.34
CA PHE A 62 -14.93 -22.42 15.30
C PHE A 62 -15.74 -23.71 15.29
N LYS A 63 -17.07 -23.61 15.23
CA LYS A 63 -17.95 -24.79 15.10
C LYS A 63 -17.63 -25.57 13.83
N TRP A 64 -17.45 -24.90 12.69
CA TRP A 64 -17.06 -25.56 11.45
C TRP A 64 -15.68 -26.20 11.56
N LEU A 65 -14.67 -25.51 12.08
CA LEU A 65 -13.31 -26.06 12.25
C LEU A 65 -13.29 -27.32 13.13
N ASN A 66 -14.14 -27.39 14.17
CA ASN A 66 -14.28 -28.55 15.04
C ASN A 66 -15.06 -29.71 14.39
N ASN A 67 -16.00 -29.38 13.50
CA ASN A 67 -16.87 -30.36 12.85
C ASN A 67 -16.32 -30.87 11.52
N PHE A 68 -15.48 -30.10 10.83
CA PHE A 68 -14.83 -30.51 9.59
C PHE A 68 -13.79 -31.58 9.90
N LYS A 69 -14.10 -32.82 9.57
CA LYS A 69 -13.24 -33.97 9.80
C LYS A 69 -12.37 -34.23 8.58
N VAL A 70 -11.06 -34.30 8.80
CA VAL A 70 -10.08 -34.70 7.79
C VAL A 70 -9.62 -36.10 8.14
N ASP A 71 -9.62 -36.99 7.16
CA ASP A 71 -9.02 -38.33 7.33
C ASP A 71 -7.51 -38.20 7.21
N VAL A 72 -6.83 -38.43 8.33
CA VAL A 72 -5.39 -38.42 8.46
C VAL A 72 -4.94 -39.83 8.82
N GLN A 73 -4.43 -40.55 7.82
CA GLN A 73 -3.90 -41.91 8.01
C GLN A 73 -4.91 -42.88 8.68
N GLY A 74 -6.20 -42.78 8.32
CA GLY A 74 -7.27 -43.63 8.88
C GLY A 74 -7.86 -43.11 10.19
N ARG A 75 -7.42 -41.93 10.68
CA ARG A 75 -8.01 -41.24 11.84
C ARG A 75 -8.73 -39.99 11.39
N LYS A 76 -10.02 -39.87 11.74
CA LYS A 76 -10.81 -38.67 11.48
C LYS A 76 -10.58 -37.63 12.58
N GLU A 77 -9.69 -36.68 12.30
CA GLU A 77 -9.40 -35.58 13.22
C GLU A 77 -10.14 -34.31 12.80
N SER A 78 -10.43 -33.43 13.76
CA SER A 78 -10.99 -32.12 13.43
C SER A 78 -9.92 -31.23 12.80
N LEU A 79 -10.30 -30.36 11.86
CA LEU A 79 -9.37 -29.39 11.28
C LEU A 79 -8.76 -28.50 12.36
N ASN A 80 -9.54 -28.07 13.36
CA ASN A 80 -9.02 -27.30 14.49
C ASN A 80 -7.91 -28.05 15.25
N THR A 81 -8.10 -29.35 15.51
CA THR A 81 -7.09 -30.21 16.15
C THR A 81 -5.81 -30.25 15.32
N ILE A 82 -5.93 -30.44 14.01
CA ILE A 82 -4.79 -30.56 13.10
C ILE A 82 -4.03 -29.22 12.99
N LEU A 83 -4.75 -28.10 12.92
CA LEU A 83 -4.19 -26.76 12.80
C LEU A 83 -3.46 -26.30 14.07
N ASN A 84 -3.93 -26.72 15.24
CA ASN A 84 -3.34 -26.33 16.53
C ASN A 84 -2.21 -27.26 17.01
N ASN A 85 -2.16 -28.50 16.51
CA ASN A 85 -1.08 -29.43 16.83
C ASN A 85 0.08 -29.28 15.84
N ASN A 86 1.29 -29.70 16.21
CA ASN A 86 2.45 -29.81 15.30
C ASN A 86 2.25 -30.84 14.16
N TRP A 87 1.01 -31.27 13.91
CA TRP A 87 0.59 -32.25 12.93
C TRP A 87 0.48 -31.68 11.53
N LEU A 88 0.50 -30.35 11.38
CA LEU A 88 0.39 -29.69 10.09
C LEU A 88 1.39 -30.28 9.10
N GLU A 89 2.66 -30.40 9.48
CA GLU A 89 3.74 -30.85 8.59
C GLU A 89 3.49 -32.23 7.95
N LEU A 90 3.00 -33.19 8.74
CA LEU A 90 2.75 -34.55 8.28
C LEU A 90 1.51 -34.66 7.39
N ASN A 91 0.59 -33.69 7.49
CA ASN A 91 -0.79 -33.88 7.04
C ASN A 91 -1.29 -32.84 6.04
N VAL A 92 -0.50 -31.80 5.72
CA VAL A 92 -0.96 -30.72 4.82
C VAL A 92 -1.50 -31.23 3.50
N LYS A 93 -0.91 -32.26 2.90
CA LYS A 93 -1.40 -32.83 1.64
C LYS A 93 -2.84 -33.35 1.77
N PHE A 94 -3.15 -34.06 2.85
CA PHE A 94 -4.50 -34.59 3.12
C PHE A 94 -5.51 -33.45 3.40
N ILE A 95 -5.08 -32.44 4.15
CA ILE A 95 -5.90 -31.27 4.46
C ILE A 95 -6.25 -30.50 3.18
N VAL A 96 -5.24 -30.22 2.34
CA VAL A 96 -5.42 -29.51 1.07
C VAL A 96 -6.38 -30.27 0.17
N ASN A 97 -6.18 -31.58 -0.02
CA ASN A 97 -7.08 -32.40 -0.84
C ASN A 97 -8.52 -32.38 -0.31
N SER A 98 -8.71 -32.58 1.00
CA SER A 98 -10.04 -32.58 1.61
C SER A 98 -10.76 -31.24 1.47
N LEU A 99 -10.03 -30.12 1.60
CA LEU A 99 -10.58 -28.78 1.43
C LEU A 99 -10.93 -28.49 -0.03
N VAL A 100 -10.09 -28.90 -0.98
CA VAL A 100 -10.33 -28.77 -2.42
C VAL A 100 -11.59 -29.56 -2.83
N GLU A 101 -11.69 -30.82 -2.39
CA GLU A 101 -12.87 -31.65 -2.61
C GLU A 101 -14.14 -31.03 -2.01
N SER A 102 -14.06 -30.45 -0.80
CA SER A 102 -15.20 -29.82 -0.14
C SER A 102 -15.73 -28.57 -0.84
N LEU A 103 -14.89 -27.92 -1.67
CA LEU A 103 -15.27 -26.77 -2.48
C LEU A 103 -15.86 -27.19 -3.83
N GLY A 104 -16.00 -28.50 -4.10
CA GLY A 104 -16.38 -29.03 -5.40
C GLY A 104 -15.37 -28.68 -6.50
N GLY A 105 -14.15 -28.25 -6.11
CA GLY A 105 -13.11 -27.79 -7.01
C GLY A 105 -12.12 -28.90 -7.35
N GLY A 106 -11.62 -28.91 -8.58
CA GLY A 106 -10.49 -29.74 -9.01
C GLY A 106 -9.15 -29.00 -8.95
N VAL A 107 -8.17 -29.47 -9.72
CA VAL A 107 -6.82 -28.86 -9.87
C VAL A 107 -6.88 -27.35 -10.14
N ASP A 108 -7.91 -26.88 -10.85
CA ASP A 108 -8.10 -25.48 -11.23
C ASP A 108 -8.17 -24.52 -10.03
N ILE A 109 -8.72 -24.95 -8.89
CA ILE A 109 -8.82 -24.09 -7.72
C ILE A 109 -7.43 -23.81 -7.13
N LEU A 110 -6.56 -24.82 -7.06
CA LEU A 110 -5.21 -24.67 -6.53
C LEU A 110 -4.39 -23.75 -7.44
N THR A 111 -4.44 -23.95 -8.75
CA THR A 111 -3.76 -23.08 -9.71
C THR A 111 -4.25 -21.63 -9.61
N THR A 112 -5.55 -21.43 -9.38
CA THR A 112 -6.13 -20.10 -9.16
C THR A 112 -5.62 -19.47 -7.85
N LEU A 113 -5.61 -20.22 -6.75
CA LEU A 113 -5.13 -19.74 -5.45
C LEU A 113 -3.63 -19.48 -5.44
N GLU A 114 -2.84 -20.25 -6.18
CA GLU A 114 -1.41 -19.98 -6.35
C GLU A 114 -1.13 -18.66 -7.04
N LYS A 115 -2.03 -18.22 -7.93
CA LYS A 115 -2.00 -16.90 -8.57
C LYS A 115 -2.62 -15.80 -7.73
N SER A 116 -3.22 -16.11 -6.57
CA SER A 116 -3.76 -15.07 -5.70
C SER A 116 -2.64 -14.15 -5.20
N GLN A 117 -2.95 -12.87 -5.07
CA GLN A 117 -1.99 -11.85 -4.65
C GLN A 117 -1.33 -12.18 -3.30
N PHE A 118 -2.08 -12.73 -2.35
CA PHE A 118 -1.54 -13.17 -1.05
C PHE A 118 -0.48 -14.26 -1.21
N VAL A 119 -0.77 -15.31 -1.98
CA VAL A 119 0.19 -16.41 -2.17
C VAL A 119 1.41 -15.92 -2.94
N GLN A 120 1.23 -15.10 -3.97
CA GLN A 120 2.34 -14.50 -4.71
C GLN A 120 3.23 -13.60 -3.83
N LEU A 121 2.62 -12.74 -3.01
CA LEU A 121 3.34 -11.90 -2.03
C LEU A 121 4.23 -12.74 -1.12
N MET A 122 3.69 -13.81 -0.54
CA MET A 122 4.39 -14.67 0.41
C MET A 122 5.44 -15.59 -0.24
N THR A 123 5.26 -15.95 -1.51
CA THR A 123 6.18 -16.86 -2.21
C THR A 123 7.33 -16.15 -2.88
N ILE A 124 7.10 -14.93 -3.41
CA ILE A 124 8.15 -14.07 -3.96
C ILE A 124 9.04 -13.54 -2.84
N ASN A 125 8.45 -13.14 -1.72
CA ASN A 125 9.17 -12.62 -0.56
C ASN A 125 9.37 -13.75 0.47
N LYS A 126 10.32 -14.65 0.20
CA LYS A 126 10.53 -15.91 0.95
C LYS A 126 10.69 -15.75 2.46
N GLU A 127 11.23 -14.63 2.93
CA GLU A 127 11.44 -14.35 4.36
C GLU A 127 10.19 -13.73 5.02
N LEU A 128 9.27 -13.17 4.22
CA LEU A 128 8.11 -12.46 4.72
C LEU A 128 7.21 -13.32 5.62
N PRO A 129 6.89 -14.60 5.31
CA PRO A 129 6.12 -15.44 6.23
C PRO A 129 6.74 -15.53 7.62
N THR A 130 8.05 -15.80 7.71
CA THR A 130 8.79 -15.89 8.98
C THR A 130 8.79 -14.56 9.72
N ILE A 131 9.02 -13.46 9.00
CA ILE A 131 8.97 -12.10 9.55
C ILE A 131 7.58 -11.79 10.11
N ILE A 132 6.52 -12.07 9.37
CA ILE A 132 5.14 -11.79 9.79
C ILE A 132 4.78 -12.59 11.04
N LYS A 133 5.19 -13.87 11.12
CA LYS A 133 5.03 -14.67 12.34
C LYS A 133 5.78 -14.05 13.52
N TYR A 134 7.06 -13.71 13.32
CA TYR A 134 7.89 -13.08 14.35
C TYR A 134 7.27 -11.77 14.85
N LEU A 135 6.85 -10.88 13.96
CA LEU A 135 6.23 -9.60 14.34
C LEU A 135 4.95 -9.78 15.14
N ASN A 136 4.17 -10.83 14.87
CA ASN A 136 2.97 -11.12 15.63
C ASN A 136 3.26 -11.69 17.04
N GLU A 137 4.37 -12.40 17.19
CA GLU A 137 4.83 -12.97 18.47
C GLU A 137 5.64 -11.96 19.31
N LEU A 138 6.04 -10.85 18.70
CA LEU A 138 6.79 -9.79 19.36
C LEU A 138 5.95 -9.16 20.48
N LYS A 139 6.52 -9.09 21.70
CA LYS A 139 5.83 -8.47 22.83
C LYS A 139 5.72 -6.96 22.64
N ASP A 140 4.65 -6.37 23.15
CA ASP A 140 4.47 -4.92 23.10
C ASP A 140 5.68 -4.17 23.67
N GLY A 141 6.18 -3.22 22.89
CA GLY A 141 7.36 -2.41 23.24
C GLY A 141 8.71 -3.03 22.92
N GLN A 142 8.79 -4.31 22.52
CA GLN A 142 10.07 -4.86 22.04
C GLN A 142 10.47 -4.24 20.70
N PRO A 143 11.76 -3.90 20.51
CA PRO A 143 12.22 -3.32 19.27
C PRO A 143 12.22 -4.35 18.14
N ILE A 144 11.84 -3.91 16.94
CA ILE A 144 11.97 -4.75 15.73
C ILE A 144 13.45 -4.76 15.32
N PRO A 145 14.04 -5.95 15.08
CA PRO A 145 15.39 -6.06 14.54
C PRO A 145 15.56 -5.24 13.25
N LYS A 146 16.72 -4.60 13.13
CA LYS A 146 17.03 -3.67 12.03
C LYS A 146 16.95 -4.36 10.66
N GLU A 147 17.38 -5.61 10.59
CA GLU A 147 17.38 -6.45 9.39
C GLU A 147 15.96 -6.66 8.88
N ILE A 148 15.01 -6.85 9.80
CA ILE A 148 13.58 -6.98 9.47
C ILE A 148 13.04 -5.65 8.93
N LEU A 149 13.39 -4.52 9.55
CA LEU A 149 12.98 -3.20 9.05
C LEU A 149 13.53 -2.92 7.65
N ILE A 150 14.79 -3.28 7.38
CA ILE A 150 15.41 -3.17 6.05
C ILE A 150 14.68 -4.04 5.03
N TYR A 151 14.32 -5.27 5.41
CA TYR A 151 13.56 -6.17 4.55
C TYR A 151 12.18 -5.60 4.20
N LEU A 152 11.44 -5.15 5.21
CA LEU A 152 10.12 -4.55 5.05
C LEU A 152 10.16 -3.31 4.15
N ASP A 153 11.18 -2.44 4.31
CA ASP A 153 11.38 -1.27 3.47
C ASP A 153 11.70 -1.65 2.01
N LYS A 154 12.32 -2.81 1.74
CA LYS A 154 12.50 -3.34 0.37
C LYS A 154 11.17 -3.79 -0.23
N CYS A 155 10.24 -4.27 0.59
CA CYS A 155 8.88 -4.61 0.17
C CYS A 155 7.95 -3.37 0.05
N GLY A 156 8.46 -2.16 0.36
CA GLY A 156 7.68 -0.92 0.33
C GLY A 156 6.90 -0.62 1.61
N PHE A 157 7.03 -1.43 2.66
CA PHE A 157 6.56 -1.05 3.99
C PHE A 157 7.56 -0.05 4.57
N ILE A 158 7.28 1.24 4.40
CA ILE A 158 8.16 2.32 4.84
C ILE A 158 7.79 2.74 6.26
N TRP A 159 8.78 2.77 7.15
CA TRP A 159 8.62 3.34 8.48
C TRP A 159 8.36 4.84 8.39
N GLY A 160 7.39 5.37 9.13
CA GLY A 160 6.99 6.77 9.05
C GLY A 160 6.52 7.36 10.39
N LYS A 161 5.41 8.10 10.37
CA LYS A 161 4.74 8.76 11.51
C LYS A 161 4.19 7.79 12.57
N THR A 162 4.30 6.48 12.38
CA THR A 162 3.99 5.50 13.42
C THR A 162 4.85 5.81 14.63
N LYS A 163 4.19 6.01 15.78
CA LYS A 163 4.82 6.48 17.02
C LYS A 163 5.41 5.36 17.87
N THR A 164 5.17 4.11 17.47
CA THR A 164 5.60 2.92 18.19
C THR A 164 5.80 1.75 17.23
N TYR A 165 6.63 0.78 17.64
CA TYR A 165 6.71 -0.52 16.97
C TYR A 165 5.36 -1.23 16.89
N HIS A 166 4.53 -1.10 17.92
CA HIS A 166 3.20 -1.71 17.95
C HIS A 166 2.30 -1.15 16.83
N GLU A 167 2.26 0.17 16.63
CA GLU A 167 1.49 0.80 15.56
C GLU A 167 1.96 0.34 14.17
N TYR A 168 3.28 0.25 13.97
CA TYR A 168 3.86 -0.20 12.71
C TYR A 168 3.60 -1.68 12.43
N ILE A 169 3.75 -2.55 13.44
CA ILE A 169 3.40 -3.97 13.36
C ILE A 169 1.91 -4.12 13.06
N SER A 170 1.05 -3.39 13.79
CA SER A 170 -0.39 -3.43 13.58
C SER A 170 -0.75 -3.04 12.15
N PHE A 171 -0.12 -2.00 11.59
CA PHE A 171 -0.28 -1.62 10.19
C PHE A 171 0.09 -2.77 9.24
N ILE A 172 1.28 -3.36 9.38
CA ILE A 172 1.73 -4.47 8.53
C ILE A 172 0.78 -5.66 8.62
N ILE A 173 0.44 -6.11 9.84
CA ILE A 173 -0.43 -7.27 10.05
C ILE A 173 -1.83 -7.01 9.46
N LYS A 174 -2.39 -5.81 9.66
CA LYS A 174 -3.67 -5.40 9.06
C LYS A 174 -3.60 -5.46 7.55
N GLN A 175 -2.52 -4.96 6.97
CA GLN A 175 -2.34 -4.91 5.53
C GLN A 175 -2.18 -6.31 4.91
N ILE A 176 -1.42 -7.19 5.56
CA ILE A 176 -1.30 -8.59 5.14
C ILE A 176 -2.64 -9.33 5.25
N ARG A 177 -3.40 -9.10 6.33
CA ARG A 177 -4.76 -9.64 6.47
C ARG A 177 -5.68 -9.10 5.37
N LEU A 178 -5.54 -7.83 5.02
CA LEU A 178 -6.33 -7.22 3.96
C LEU A 178 -6.08 -7.91 2.61
N VAL A 179 -4.84 -8.26 2.28
CA VAL A 179 -4.51 -9.04 1.07
C VAL A 179 -5.01 -10.49 1.16
N LEU A 180 -4.90 -11.13 2.33
CA LEU A 180 -5.41 -12.49 2.55
C LEU A 180 -6.93 -12.56 2.31
N LYS A 181 -7.65 -11.63 2.92
CA LYS A 181 -9.12 -11.60 3.02
C LYS A 181 -9.77 -10.73 1.95
N CYS A 182 -9.04 -10.35 0.90
CA CYS A 182 -9.54 -9.37 -0.05
C CYS A 182 -10.85 -9.83 -0.68
N GLU A 183 -10.99 -11.11 -1.08
CA GLU A 183 -12.23 -11.64 -1.64
C GLU A 183 -13.41 -11.57 -0.68
N SER A 184 -13.18 -11.88 0.60
CA SER A 184 -14.18 -11.74 1.66
C SER A 184 -14.63 -10.29 1.80
N TYR A 185 -13.67 -9.36 1.79
CA TYR A 185 -13.95 -7.93 1.87
C TYR A 185 -14.66 -7.37 0.65
N ARG A 186 -14.38 -7.88 -0.56
CA ARG A 186 -15.16 -7.53 -1.76
C ARG A 186 -16.63 -7.84 -1.53
N LYS A 187 -16.99 -9.03 -1.05
CA LYS A 187 -18.41 -9.38 -0.86
C LYS A 187 -19.12 -8.48 0.16
N ILE A 188 -18.39 -8.06 1.21
CA ILE A 188 -18.98 -7.27 2.30
C ILE A 188 -19.12 -5.80 1.93
N TYR A 189 -18.06 -5.21 1.35
CA TYR A 189 -17.95 -3.76 1.16
C TYR A 189 -18.25 -3.31 -0.27
N LEU A 190 -18.12 -4.20 -1.26
CA LEU A 190 -18.28 -3.89 -2.67
C LEU A 190 -19.50 -4.66 -3.21
N LYS A 191 -20.70 -4.07 -3.10
CA LYS A 191 -21.99 -4.65 -3.56
C LYS A 191 -22.09 -4.82 -5.10
N GLY A 192 -20.98 -4.92 -5.84
CA GLY A 192 -20.93 -4.89 -7.30
C GLY A 192 -20.07 -5.99 -7.93
N LYS A 193 -20.04 -6.01 -9.27
CA LYS A 193 -19.14 -6.85 -10.10
C LYS A 193 -17.67 -6.36 -10.05
N ASN A 194 -17.24 -5.75 -8.95
CA ASN A 194 -15.95 -5.08 -8.86
C ASN A 194 -14.85 -6.12 -8.84
N GLU A 195 -14.00 -6.14 -9.84
CA GLU A 195 -12.92 -7.12 -9.93
C GLU A 195 -11.66 -6.59 -9.26
N PHE A 196 -10.93 -7.49 -8.61
CA PHE A 196 -9.60 -7.17 -8.11
C PHE A 196 -8.67 -6.90 -9.28
N ILE A 197 -7.75 -5.97 -9.09
CA ILE A 197 -6.62 -5.80 -9.99
C ILE A 197 -5.80 -7.09 -9.90
N PRO A 198 -5.61 -7.82 -11.02
CA PRO A 198 -4.81 -9.03 -11.04
C PRO A 198 -3.38 -8.76 -10.56
N VAL A 199 -2.79 -9.71 -9.85
CA VAL A 199 -1.43 -9.58 -9.31
C VAL A 199 -0.40 -9.33 -10.41
N GLU A 200 -0.67 -9.85 -11.62
CA GLU A 200 0.15 -9.70 -12.81
C GLU A 200 0.33 -8.24 -13.21
N HIS A 201 -0.67 -7.38 -12.95
CA HIS A 201 -0.55 -5.94 -13.21
C HIS A 201 0.44 -5.28 -12.25
N PHE A 202 0.51 -5.73 -10.99
CA PHE A 202 1.50 -5.25 -10.02
C PHE A 202 2.91 -5.78 -10.29
N GLN A 203 3.00 -6.98 -10.86
CA GLN A 203 4.26 -7.65 -11.21
C GLN A 203 4.83 -7.21 -12.56
N ASN A 204 4.08 -6.43 -13.35
CA ASN A 204 4.52 -5.93 -14.65
C ASN A 204 5.87 -5.20 -14.52
N ALA A 205 6.78 -5.43 -15.45
CA ALA A 205 8.09 -4.78 -15.48
C ALA A 205 7.98 -3.24 -15.54
N GLU A 206 6.97 -2.72 -16.25
CA GLU A 206 6.68 -1.28 -16.34
C GLU A 206 6.27 -0.66 -14.98
N VAL A 207 5.88 -1.49 -14.01
CA VAL A 207 5.57 -1.07 -12.63
C VAL A 207 6.75 -1.34 -11.70
N THR A 208 7.30 -2.55 -11.72
CA THR A 208 8.30 -3.00 -10.74
C THR A 208 9.69 -2.40 -10.98
N GLN A 209 10.13 -2.27 -12.24
CA GLN A 209 11.46 -1.77 -12.55
C GLN A 209 11.63 -0.29 -12.16
N PRO A 210 10.70 0.63 -12.50
CA PRO A 210 10.83 2.03 -12.09
C PRO A 210 10.82 2.23 -10.55
N LEU A 211 10.02 1.45 -9.82
CA LEU A 211 10.02 1.45 -8.34
C LEU A 211 11.38 1.06 -7.77
N LYS A 212 11.97 0.00 -8.33
CA LYS A 212 13.27 -0.51 -7.90
C LYS A 212 14.40 0.47 -8.19
N GLU A 213 14.46 0.99 -9.41
CA GLU A 213 15.54 1.87 -9.86
C GLU A 213 15.53 3.24 -9.18
N LYS A 214 14.33 3.80 -8.96
CA LYS A 214 14.20 5.15 -8.42
C LYS A 214 14.09 5.21 -6.91
N PHE A 215 13.38 4.25 -6.32
CA PHE A 215 13.03 4.28 -4.89
C PHE A 215 13.55 3.08 -4.11
N GLY A 216 14.21 2.13 -4.77
CA GLY A 216 14.78 0.95 -4.11
C GLY A 216 13.71 -0.02 -3.60
N ILE A 217 12.47 0.05 -4.11
CA ILE A 217 11.39 -0.88 -3.73
C ILE A 217 11.45 -2.07 -4.68
N GLN A 218 11.70 -3.26 -4.14
CA GLN A 218 11.92 -4.46 -4.95
C GLN A 218 10.62 -5.06 -5.45
N ASN A 219 9.65 -5.26 -4.56
CA ASN A 219 8.35 -5.84 -4.88
C ASN A 219 7.30 -5.27 -3.93
N CYS A 220 6.24 -4.66 -4.47
CA CYS A 220 5.15 -4.11 -3.67
C CYS A 220 3.84 -4.85 -4.02
N LEU A 221 3.61 -5.99 -3.38
CA LEU A 221 2.41 -6.82 -3.60
C LEU A 221 1.46 -6.82 -2.39
N TRP A 222 1.76 -6.02 -1.36
CA TRP A 222 0.94 -5.95 -0.16
C TRP A 222 -0.26 -5.00 -0.30
N ILE A 223 -0.37 -4.27 -1.41
CA ILE A 223 -1.46 -3.31 -1.65
C ILE A 223 -2.49 -3.99 -2.56
N PRO A 224 -3.69 -4.36 -2.07
CA PRO A 224 -4.73 -4.85 -2.94
C PRO A 224 -5.27 -3.72 -3.82
N GLY A 225 -5.78 -4.09 -4.99
CA GLY A 225 -6.38 -3.14 -5.92
C GLY A 225 -7.76 -3.58 -6.40
N ILE A 226 -8.65 -2.65 -6.68
CA ILE A 226 -9.98 -2.94 -7.27
C ILE A 226 -10.27 -2.05 -8.48
N TYR A 227 -11.03 -2.59 -9.43
CA TYR A 227 -11.63 -1.84 -10.53
C TYR A 227 -13.06 -1.41 -10.15
N GLU A 228 -13.25 -0.12 -9.88
CA GLU A 228 -14.54 0.47 -9.51
C GLU A 228 -14.55 1.97 -9.85
N SER A 229 -15.61 2.44 -10.50
CA SER A 229 -15.78 3.84 -10.90
C SER A 229 -16.71 4.64 -9.96
N ASN A 230 -17.59 3.97 -9.20
CA ASN A 230 -18.69 4.61 -8.47
C ASN A 230 -18.26 5.66 -7.43
N SER A 231 -17.03 5.56 -6.90
CA SER A 231 -16.48 6.48 -5.90
C SER A 231 -15.29 7.31 -6.41
N LEU A 232 -14.93 7.18 -7.69
CA LEU A 232 -13.87 8.00 -8.28
C LEU A 232 -14.42 9.36 -8.69
N PRO A 233 -13.69 10.47 -8.42
CA PRO A 233 -13.89 11.71 -9.12
C PRO A 233 -13.94 11.49 -10.64
N LEU A 234 -14.84 12.17 -11.34
CA LEU A 234 -15.03 12.02 -12.80
C LEU A 234 -13.73 12.13 -13.62
N THR A 235 -12.75 12.88 -13.11
CA THR A 235 -11.47 13.15 -13.77
C THR A 235 -10.32 12.29 -13.26
N SER A 236 -10.52 11.43 -12.27
CA SER A 236 -9.44 10.57 -11.75
C SER A 236 -9.47 9.19 -12.41
N GLY A 237 -8.30 8.70 -12.79
CA GLY A 237 -8.13 7.31 -13.26
C GLY A 237 -7.95 6.32 -12.11
N GLY A 238 -7.58 6.81 -10.92
CA GLY A 238 -7.36 6.02 -9.72
C GLY A 238 -7.39 6.86 -8.45
N ILE A 239 -7.33 6.17 -7.30
CA ILE A 239 -7.09 6.73 -5.98
C ILE A 239 -6.57 5.63 -5.02
N SER A 240 -5.64 5.99 -4.15
CA SER A 240 -5.24 5.21 -2.98
C SER A 240 -6.11 5.61 -1.78
N ILE A 241 -6.75 4.63 -1.15
CA ILE A 241 -7.70 4.84 -0.06
C ILE A 241 -7.17 4.17 1.19
N SER A 242 -6.94 4.99 2.21
CA SER A 242 -6.62 4.57 3.57
C SER A 242 -7.92 4.51 4.39
N VAL A 243 -8.33 3.30 4.79
CA VAL A 243 -9.49 3.11 5.65
C VAL A 243 -9.01 2.80 7.06
N LYS A 244 -9.39 3.68 8.00
CA LYS A 244 -9.04 3.56 9.42
C LYS A 244 -9.45 2.17 9.95
N GLY A 245 -8.48 1.44 10.46
CA GLY A 245 -8.67 0.10 11.02
C GLY A 245 -8.61 -1.04 10.01
N PHE A 246 -8.52 -0.75 8.72
CA PHE A 246 -8.56 -1.75 7.66
C PHE A 246 -7.23 -1.86 6.91
N GLY A 247 -6.66 -0.71 6.53
CA GLY A 247 -5.43 -0.64 5.74
C GLY A 247 -5.61 0.24 4.50
N VAL A 248 -4.68 0.10 3.56
CA VAL A 248 -4.60 0.85 2.31
C VAL A 248 -4.98 -0.06 1.14
N PHE A 249 -5.75 0.47 0.19
CA PHE A 249 -6.06 -0.19 -1.07
C PHE A 249 -6.07 0.80 -2.23
N ILE A 250 -5.85 0.29 -3.43
CA ILE A 250 -5.91 1.07 -4.66
C ILE A 250 -7.27 0.84 -5.31
N GLN A 251 -7.89 1.92 -5.78
CA GLN A 251 -9.07 1.85 -6.61
C GLN A 251 -8.75 2.47 -7.96
N LEU A 252 -8.95 1.73 -9.05
CA LEU A 252 -8.82 2.21 -10.43
C LEU A 252 -10.17 2.25 -11.14
N HIS A 253 -10.26 3.08 -12.17
CA HIS A 253 -11.47 3.20 -12.98
C HIS A 253 -11.83 1.84 -13.63
N SER A 254 -13.11 1.47 -13.60
CA SER A 254 -13.59 0.15 -14.06
C SER A 254 -13.18 -0.19 -15.50
N LEU A 255 -13.15 0.79 -16.40
CA LEU A 255 -12.73 0.60 -17.81
C LEU A 255 -11.27 0.15 -17.97
N LEU A 256 -10.41 0.41 -16.98
CA LEU A 256 -9.00 -0.02 -17.00
C LEU A 256 -8.83 -1.52 -16.76
N LYS A 257 -9.92 -2.21 -16.40
CA LYS A 257 -9.94 -3.67 -16.35
C LYS A 257 -9.61 -4.24 -17.73
N ASP A 258 -10.40 -3.85 -18.73
CA ASP A 258 -10.34 -4.42 -20.08
C ASP A 258 -9.46 -3.58 -21.03
N LYS A 259 -9.16 -2.33 -20.66
CA LYS A 259 -8.35 -1.41 -21.46
C LYS A 259 -7.07 -1.02 -20.73
N GLN A 260 -5.98 -0.95 -21.48
CA GLN A 260 -4.71 -0.43 -20.95
C GLN A 260 -4.78 1.09 -20.71
N ILE A 261 -5.60 1.82 -21.47
CA ILE A 261 -5.68 3.29 -21.42
C ILE A 261 -7.11 3.74 -21.14
N TYR A 262 -7.27 4.67 -20.20
CA TYR A 262 -8.50 5.41 -19.93
C TYR A 262 -8.26 6.91 -20.17
N TYR A 263 -8.91 7.46 -21.20
CA TYR A 263 -8.60 8.78 -21.77
C TYR A 263 -7.12 8.90 -22.17
N SER A 264 -6.28 9.50 -21.32
CA SER A 264 -4.84 9.68 -21.53
C SER A 264 -4.00 9.05 -20.41
N LEU A 265 -4.65 8.31 -19.52
CA LEU A 265 -4.05 7.67 -18.35
C LEU A 265 -3.82 6.20 -18.65
N ASP A 266 -2.56 5.79 -18.62
CA ASP A 266 -2.16 4.40 -18.75
C ASP A 266 -2.37 3.66 -17.42
N ARG A 267 -2.80 2.40 -17.49
CA ARG A 267 -3.06 1.56 -16.31
C ARG A 267 -1.80 1.35 -15.47
N ASN A 268 -0.66 1.04 -16.07
CA ASN A 268 0.58 0.77 -15.35
C ASN A 268 1.09 2.05 -14.68
N GLU A 269 0.98 3.19 -15.37
CA GLU A 269 1.24 4.50 -14.77
C GLU A 269 0.35 4.77 -13.55
N LEU A 270 -0.96 4.50 -13.64
CA LEU A 270 -1.88 4.69 -12.51
C LEU A 270 -1.57 3.75 -11.35
N ILE A 271 -1.32 2.47 -11.61
CA ILE A 271 -0.90 1.52 -10.57
C ILE A 271 0.35 2.03 -9.87
N LEU A 272 1.34 2.47 -10.63
CA LEU A 272 2.60 2.99 -10.11
C LEU A 272 2.41 4.24 -9.24
N HIS A 273 1.58 5.17 -9.71
CA HIS A 273 1.19 6.38 -8.99
C HIS A 273 0.54 6.04 -7.64
N GLU A 274 -0.44 5.15 -7.63
CA GLU A 274 -1.16 4.79 -6.40
C GLU A 274 -0.33 3.91 -5.45
N ILE A 275 0.60 3.09 -5.97
CA ILE A 275 1.57 2.36 -5.13
C ILE A 275 2.47 3.33 -4.37
N ILE A 276 2.90 4.42 -5.00
CA ILE A 276 3.74 5.43 -4.33
C ILE A 276 2.99 6.04 -3.15
N HIS A 277 1.73 6.44 -3.36
CA HIS A 277 0.86 6.94 -2.30
C HIS A 277 0.73 5.93 -1.16
N ALA A 278 0.45 4.68 -1.48
CA ALA A 278 0.33 3.63 -0.47
C ALA A 278 1.63 3.40 0.32
N CYS A 279 2.80 3.37 -0.35
CA CYS A 279 4.09 3.23 0.31
C CYS A 279 4.42 4.41 1.22
N ARG A 280 4.03 5.63 0.84
CA ARG A 280 4.33 6.87 1.58
C ARG A 280 3.25 7.31 2.56
N GLU A 281 2.11 6.61 2.61
CA GLU A 281 1.02 6.87 3.58
C GLU A 281 1.57 7.04 5.01
N CYS A 282 2.44 6.14 5.45
CA CYS A 282 3.03 6.22 6.78
C CYS A 282 3.97 7.43 6.96
N VAL A 283 4.66 7.89 5.91
CA VAL A 283 5.52 9.09 5.99
C VAL A 283 4.68 10.34 6.26
N GLY A 284 3.43 10.34 5.77
CA GLY A 284 2.47 11.44 5.93
C GLY A 284 2.98 12.76 5.33
N SER A 285 3.53 12.66 4.13
CA SER A 285 3.89 13.81 3.30
C SER A 285 2.64 14.35 2.63
N GLU A 286 2.50 15.68 2.61
CA GLU A 286 1.41 16.36 1.88
C GLU A 286 1.99 17.25 0.78
N MET A 287 3.18 17.82 1.00
CA MET A 287 3.76 18.79 0.09
C MET A 287 4.43 18.18 -1.14
N PHE A 288 5.14 17.05 -0.95
CA PHE A 288 5.96 16.43 -2.00
C PHE A 288 5.39 15.09 -2.49
N GLU A 289 4.27 14.65 -1.93
CA GLU A 289 3.66 13.35 -2.20
C GLU A 289 3.33 13.16 -3.67
N GLU A 290 2.60 14.11 -4.26
CA GLU A 290 2.27 14.13 -5.69
C GLU A 290 3.52 14.26 -6.59
N GLU A 291 4.56 14.97 -6.13
CA GLU A 291 5.81 15.07 -6.88
C GLU A 291 6.46 13.70 -7.02
N PHE A 292 6.50 12.91 -5.94
CA PHE A 292 7.02 11.54 -6.00
C PHE A 292 6.14 10.64 -6.86
N ALA A 293 4.82 10.69 -6.65
CA ALA A 293 3.83 9.85 -7.35
C ALA A 293 3.87 10.07 -8.87
N TYR A 294 3.95 11.32 -9.33
CA TYR A 294 4.08 11.62 -10.76
C TYR A 294 5.49 11.49 -11.31
N SER A 295 6.52 11.39 -10.46
CA SER A 295 7.90 11.37 -10.90
C SER A 295 8.25 10.19 -11.85
N LEU A 296 7.45 9.13 -11.79
CA LEU A 296 7.57 7.93 -12.64
C LEU A 296 6.63 7.91 -13.85
N SER A 297 5.77 8.91 -14.01
CA SER A 297 4.90 9.05 -15.20
C SER A 297 5.72 8.96 -16.51
N PRO A 298 5.22 8.36 -17.60
CA PRO A 298 5.85 8.53 -18.92
C PRO A 298 5.65 9.96 -19.47
N SER A 299 4.59 10.67 -19.04
CA SER A 299 4.25 12.00 -19.54
C SER A 299 5.05 13.10 -18.85
N ARG A 300 5.86 13.83 -19.64
CA ARG A 300 6.60 15.01 -19.17
C ARG A 300 5.66 16.10 -18.66
N LEU A 301 4.50 16.28 -19.30
CA LEU A 301 3.51 17.26 -18.86
C LEU A 301 2.93 16.89 -17.50
N ARG A 302 2.63 15.61 -17.25
CA ARG A 302 2.16 15.16 -15.93
C ARG A 302 3.24 15.31 -14.86
N LYS A 303 4.49 14.94 -15.14
CA LYS A 303 5.62 15.23 -14.22
C LYS A 303 5.74 16.70 -13.87
N LEU A 304 5.50 17.57 -14.85
CA LEU A 304 5.72 19.00 -14.67
C LEU A 304 4.55 19.66 -13.95
N LEU A 305 3.31 19.37 -14.37
CA LEU A 305 2.11 20.15 -14.01
C LEU A 305 1.13 19.41 -13.11
N SER A 306 1.22 18.09 -12.96
CA SER A 306 0.20 17.36 -12.20
C SER A 306 0.19 17.67 -10.69
N PRO A 307 1.34 17.95 -10.04
CA PRO A 307 1.36 18.39 -8.63
C PRO A 307 0.83 19.81 -8.37
N ILE A 308 0.12 20.45 -9.32
CA ILE A 308 -0.49 21.78 -9.14
C ILE A 308 -1.51 21.79 -8.02
N THR A 309 -2.30 20.71 -7.88
CA THR A 309 -3.28 20.53 -6.80
C THR A 309 -2.77 19.47 -5.82
N ARG A 310 -2.89 19.71 -4.50
CA ARG A 310 -2.37 18.81 -3.45
C ARG A 310 -3.42 17.86 -2.88
N GLY A 311 -4.70 18.12 -3.14
CA GLY A 311 -5.77 17.32 -2.55
C GLY A 311 -7.05 17.38 -3.36
N SER A 312 -7.90 16.39 -3.13
CA SER A 312 -9.17 16.22 -3.84
C SER A 312 -10.10 17.43 -3.82
N SER A 313 -10.15 18.19 -2.71
CA SER A 313 -10.94 19.42 -2.61
C SER A 313 -10.41 20.53 -3.50
N GLU A 314 -9.09 20.69 -3.57
CA GLU A 314 -8.44 21.67 -4.45
C GLU A 314 -8.63 21.30 -5.92
N SER A 315 -8.48 20.02 -6.27
CA SER A 315 -8.71 19.53 -7.64
C SER A 315 -10.16 19.74 -8.08
N LEU A 316 -11.13 19.47 -7.19
CA LEU A 316 -12.55 19.72 -7.48
C LEU A 316 -12.84 21.21 -7.66
N LEU A 317 -12.31 22.08 -6.78
CA LEU A 317 -12.48 23.53 -6.89
C LEU A 317 -11.89 24.06 -8.20
N PHE A 318 -10.68 23.61 -8.55
CA PHE A 318 -10.02 23.97 -9.79
C PHE A 318 -10.86 23.53 -11.00
N TYR A 319 -11.39 22.30 -10.99
CA TYR A 319 -12.23 21.77 -12.05
C TYR A 319 -13.54 22.55 -12.21
N LEU A 320 -14.25 22.83 -11.11
CA LEU A 320 -15.51 23.60 -11.14
C LEU A 320 -15.29 25.01 -11.70
N ILE A 321 -14.23 25.69 -11.26
CA ILE A 321 -13.90 27.03 -11.75
C ILE A 321 -13.44 27.00 -13.21
N SER A 322 -12.76 25.93 -13.64
CA SER A 322 -12.42 25.70 -15.05
C SER A 322 -13.67 25.55 -15.91
N ILE A 323 -14.66 24.76 -15.47
CA ILE A 323 -15.93 24.61 -16.17
C ILE A 323 -16.64 25.95 -16.27
N ILE A 324 -16.78 26.70 -15.17
CA ILE A 324 -17.44 28.01 -15.17
C ILE A 324 -16.73 28.97 -16.12
N SER A 325 -15.39 28.99 -16.10
CA SER A 325 -14.60 29.82 -17.00
C SER A 325 -14.85 29.46 -18.47
N ILE A 326 -14.91 28.17 -18.81
CA ILE A 326 -15.12 27.71 -20.20
C ILE A 326 -16.57 27.93 -20.65
N THR A 327 -17.56 27.57 -19.83
CA THR A 327 -18.99 27.69 -20.20
C THR A 327 -19.46 29.13 -20.25
N SER A 328 -18.78 30.05 -19.55
CA SER A 328 -19.08 31.48 -19.63
C SER A 328 -18.83 32.11 -21.00
N ASP A 329 -18.06 31.46 -21.88
CA ASP A 329 -17.84 31.91 -23.26
C ASP A 329 -18.99 31.50 -24.21
N LEU A 330 -20.01 30.77 -23.73
CA LEU A 330 -21.19 30.43 -24.53
C LEU A 330 -22.02 31.69 -24.87
N PRO A 331 -22.63 31.75 -26.07
CA PRO A 331 -23.39 32.93 -26.52
C PRO A 331 -24.53 33.38 -25.59
N SER A 332 -25.03 32.47 -24.76
CA SER A 332 -26.12 32.72 -23.81
C SER A 332 -25.72 33.61 -22.63
N PHE A 333 -24.42 33.84 -22.39
CA PHE A 333 -23.94 34.65 -21.27
C PHE A 333 -23.52 36.07 -21.69
N PRO A 334 -23.72 37.09 -20.83
CA PRO A 334 -23.22 38.43 -21.10
C PRO A 334 -21.68 38.47 -21.21
N ARG A 335 -21.15 39.26 -22.15
CA ARG A 335 -19.69 39.38 -22.38
C ARG A 335 -18.89 39.80 -21.14
N TRP A 336 -19.50 40.56 -20.22
CA TRP A 336 -18.83 40.95 -18.98
C TRP A 336 -18.65 39.75 -18.03
N PHE A 337 -19.63 38.83 -17.99
CA PHE A 337 -19.56 37.62 -17.16
C PHE A 337 -18.40 36.72 -17.61
N ALA A 338 -18.24 36.54 -18.93
CA ALA A 338 -17.13 35.79 -19.51
C ALA A 338 -15.73 36.32 -19.15
N ARG A 339 -15.58 37.63 -18.92
CA ARG A 339 -14.31 38.22 -18.48
C ARG A 339 -14.09 38.03 -16.99
N VAL A 340 -15.13 38.22 -16.18
CA VAL A 340 -15.05 38.13 -14.72
C VAL A 340 -14.84 36.67 -14.27
N SER A 341 -15.50 35.71 -14.92
CA SER A 341 -15.36 34.27 -14.63
C SER A 341 -13.93 33.74 -14.81
N LYS A 342 -13.13 34.36 -15.68
CA LYS A 342 -11.72 34.00 -15.95
C LYS A 342 -10.78 34.44 -14.83
N ILE A 343 -11.13 35.48 -14.07
CA ILE A 343 -10.26 36.02 -13.01
C ILE A 343 -10.01 34.98 -11.90
N PRO A 344 -11.02 34.33 -11.30
CA PRO A 344 -10.80 33.26 -10.33
C PRO A 344 -9.97 32.09 -10.88
N PHE A 345 -10.21 31.69 -12.13
CA PHE A 345 -9.47 30.61 -12.79
C PHE A 345 -7.99 30.96 -12.94
N ILE A 346 -7.67 32.17 -13.44
CA ILE A 346 -6.30 32.64 -13.60
C ILE A 346 -5.60 32.73 -12.23
N ILE A 347 -6.27 33.32 -11.22
CA ILE A 347 -5.70 33.44 -9.87
C ILE A 347 -5.38 32.07 -9.30
N LEU A 348 -6.32 31.11 -9.34
CA LEU A 348 -6.07 29.76 -8.84
C LEU A 348 -4.96 29.04 -9.59
N THR A 349 -4.92 29.19 -10.92
CA THR A 349 -3.85 28.63 -11.75
C THR A 349 -2.49 29.20 -11.36
N LEU A 350 -2.38 30.52 -11.19
CA LEU A 350 -1.14 31.18 -10.78
C LEU A 350 -0.70 30.76 -9.37
N ILE A 351 -1.63 30.66 -8.42
CA ILE A 351 -1.34 30.16 -7.06
C ILE A 351 -0.81 28.72 -7.13
N GLY A 352 -1.49 27.85 -7.89
CA GLY A 352 -1.09 26.47 -8.08
C GLY A 352 0.29 26.33 -8.74
N LEU A 353 0.56 27.10 -9.80
CA LEU A 353 1.85 27.14 -10.48
C LEU A 353 2.96 27.68 -9.58
N PHE A 354 2.73 28.76 -8.84
CA PHE A 354 3.72 29.30 -7.90
C PHE A 354 4.08 28.28 -6.82
N ARG A 355 3.07 27.59 -6.28
CA ARG A 355 3.25 26.53 -5.29
C ARG A 355 4.03 25.34 -5.85
N LEU A 356 3.69 24.91 -7.06
CA LEU A 356 4.40 23.86 -7.79
C LEU A 356 5.86 24.24 -8.05
N MET A 357 6.12 25.48 -8.48
CA MET A 357 7.49 25.96 -8.67
C MET A 357 8.28 25.91 -7.36
N ARG A 358 7.66 26.30 -6.24
CA ARG A 358 8.28 26.20 -4.91
C ARG A 358 8.53 24.76 -4.48
N SER A 359 7.57 23.83 -4.63
CA SER A 359 7.79 22.42 -4.29
C SER A 359 8.93 21.83 -5.10
N LYS A 360 8.97 22.08 -6.41
CA LYS A 360 10.07 21.62 -7.27
C LYS A 360 11.40 22.25 -6.88
N GLN A 361 11.45 23.54 -6.57
CA GLN A 361 12.67 24.20 -6.10
C GLN A 361 13.18 23.57 -4.80
N TYR A 362 12.30 23.30 -3.84
CA TYR A 362 12.69 22.67 -2.57
C TYR A 362 13.19 21.24 -2.78
N LEU A 363 12.45 20.43 -3.54
CA LEU A 363 12.85 19.05 -3.82
C LEU A 363 14.16 18.98 -4.62
N ASN A 364 14.32 19.84 -5.63
CA ASN A 364 15.55 19.92 -6.42
C ASN A 364 16.74 20.41 -5.59
N GLY A 365 16.55 21.39 -4.71
CA GLY A 365 17.63 21.85 -3.84
C GLY A 365 18.02 20.81 -2.78
N ALA A 366 17.05 20.06 -2.23
CA ALA A 366 17.32 18.92 -1.37
C ALA A 366 18.04 17.78 -2.12
N PHE A 367 17.66 17.53 -3.38
CA PHE A 367 18.35 16.59 -4.25
C PHE A 367 19.80 17.03 -4.54
N ASN A 368 19.99 18.30 -4.92
CA ASN A 368 21.31 18.87 -5.18
C ASN A 368 22.19 18.93 -3.93
N TYR A 369 21.61 19.09 -2.75
CA TYR A 369 22.34 18.93 -1.50
C TYR A 369 22.98 17.54 -1.42
N LEU A 370 22.18 16.48 -1.61
CA LEU A 370 22.67 15.11 -1.52
C LEU A 370 23.67 14.81 -2.63
N THR A 371 23.39 15.19 -3.87
CA THR A 371 24.23 14.82 -5.02
C THR A 371 25.45 15.69 -5.19
N VAL A 372 25.32 17.01 -5.13
CA VAL A 372 26.42 17.95 -5.40
C VAL A 372 27.25 18.21 -4.15
N LYS A 373 26.62 18.43 -2.98
CA LYS A 373 27.37 18.77 -1.75
C LYS A 373 27.86 17.51 -1.01
N GLN A 374 27.05 16.46 -0.97
CA GLN A 374 27.38 15.23 -0.22
C GLN A 374 27.91 14.11 -1.11
N ASN A 375 28.03 14.34 -2.43
CA ASN A 375 28.54 13.39 -3.42
C ASN A 375 27.82 12.03 -3.39
N ILE A 376 26.51 12.02 -3.10
CA ILE A 376 25.67 10.83 -3.11
C ILE A 376 25.18 10.59 -4.54
N SER A 377 25.15 9.32 -4.97
CA SER A 377 24.67 9.01 -6.33
C SER A 377 23.22 9.47 -6.56
N PRO A 378 22.83 9.91 -7.77
CA PRO A 378 21.47 10.33 -8.08
C PRO A 378 20.36 9.32 -7.72
N SER A 379 20.61 8.02 -7.95
CA SER A 379 19.65 6.96 -7.61
C SER A 379 19.52 6.81 -6.09
N THR A 380 20.65 6.81 -5.37
CA THR A 380 20.67 6.78 -3.91
C THR A 380 19.97 8.00 -3.30
N ALA A 381 20.21 9.20 -3.84
CA ALA A 381 19.57 10.43 -3.38
C ALA A 381 18.04 10.36 -3.55
N SER A 382 17.56 9.83 -4.69
CA SER A 382 16.12 9.63 -4.92
C SER A 382 15.51 8.65 -3.91
N CYS A 383 16.22 7.56 -3.61
CA CYS A 383 15.79 6.59 -2.59
C CYS A 383 15.70 7.22 -1.19
N ILE A 384 16.68 8.07 -0.83
CA ILE A 384 16.69 8.78 0.46
C ILE A 384 15.51 9.75 0.52
N LEU A 385 15.36 10.64 -0.46
CA LEU A 385 14.28 11.64 -0.50
C LEU A 385 12.89 11.00 -0.43
N PHE A 386 12.70 9.83 -1.06
CA PHE A 386 11.44 9.08 -1.00
C PHE A 386 11.06 8.57 0.40
N ARG A 387 11.96 8.63 1.38
CA ARG A 387 11.69 8.23 2.77
C ARG A 387 11.59 9.43 3.71
N LEU A 388 12.00 10.61 3.26
CA LEU A 388 11.99 11.81 4.09
C LEU A 388 10.59 12.41 4.24
N THR A 389 10.34 13.04 5.39
CA THR A 389 9.19 13.94 5.58
C THR A 389 9.38 15.26 4.84
N ASP A 390 8.29 16.02 4.74
CA ASP A 390 8.32 17.37 4.18
C ASP A 390 9.33 18.27 4.91
N ASP A 391 9.35 18.23 6.25
CA ASP A 391 10.27 19.02 7.08
C ASP A 391 11.75 18.65 6.84
N GLU A 392 12.03 17.36 6.66
CA GLU A 392 13.38 16.88 6.38
C GLU A 392 13.85 17.32 4.98
N ILE A 393 12.96 17.28 3.98
CA ILE A 393 13.26 17.80 2.64
C ILE A 393 13.52 19.31 2.69
N LEU A 394 12.70 20.07 3.42
CA LEU A 394 12.89 21.51 3.61
C LEU A 394 14.18 21.85 4.35
N MET A 395 14.55 21.05 5.35
CA MET A 395 15.82 21.16 6.06
C MET A 395 17.01 20.98 5.11
N LEU A 396 17.02 19.92 4.29
CA LEU A 396 18.10 19.70 3.30
C LEU A 396 18.18 20.83 2.27
N PHE A 397 17.03 21.31 1.79
CA PHE A 397 16.96 22.47 0.91
C PHE A 397 17.60 23.72 1.55
N ASN A 398 17.28 24.00 2.81
CA ASN A 398 17.83 25.17 3.52
C ASN A 398 19.34 25.08 3.71
N LEU A 399 19.87 23.88 4.01
CA LEU A 399 21.32 23.66 4.11
C LEU A 399 22.02 23.90 2.78
N PHE A 400 21.42 23.47 1.66
CA PHE A 400 21.93 23.78 0.32
C PHE A 400 21.93 25.28 0.04
N LYS A 401 20.80 25.95 0.30
CA LYS A 401 20.63 27.38 0.07
C LYS A 401 21.62 28.22 0.87
N GLN A 402 21.91 27.81 2.11
CA GLN A 402 22.86 28.49 3.00
C GLN A 402 24.33 28.15 2.70
N ASN A 403 24.61 27.29 1.71
CA ASN A 403 25.94 26.73 1.47
C ASN A 403 26.56 26.14 2.74
N SER A 404 25.74 25.53 3.61
CA SER A 404 26.23 24.95 4.85
C SER A 404 27.20 23.79 4.57
N ASN A 405 28.28 23.72 5.35
CA ASN A 405 29.23 22.61 5.37
C ASN A 405 28.80 21.47 6.29
N THR A 406 27.61 21.56 6.91
CA THR A 406 27.03 20.45 7.68
C THR A 406 27.06 19.19 6.83
N GLY A 407 27.74 18.15 7.30
CA GLY A 407 27.77 16.87 6.60
C GLY A 407 26.45 16.12 6.79
N ILE A 408 26.06 15.29 5.82
CA ILE A 408 24.95 14.34 6.01
C ILE A 408 25.22 13.39 7.19
N ARG A 409 26.50 13.15 7.54
CA ARG A 409 26.92 12.44 8.76
C ARG A 409 26.33 13.07 10.01
N GLU A 410 26.49 14.38 10.15
CA GLU A 410 26.05 15.12 11.33
C GLU A 410 24.52 15.13 11.43
N ILE A 411 23.83 15.27 10.29
CA ILE A 411 22.38 15.18 10.23
C ILE A 411 21.90 13.81 10.70
N VAL A 412 22.53 12.74 10.18
CA VAL A 412 22.22 11.36 10.55
C VAL A 412 22.45 11.14 12.05
N SER A 413 23.60 11.55 12.60
CA SER A 413 23.90 11.42 14.04
C SER A 413 22.83 12.10 14.89
N ARG A 414 22.51 13.37 14.60
CA ARG A 414 21.45 14.11 15.30
C ARG A 414 20.09 13.43 15.17
N LYS A 415 19.78 12.88 14.00
CA LYS A 415 18.50 12.19 13.76
C LYS A 415 18.41 10.84 14.45
N LEU A 416 19.53 10.15 14.66
CA LEU A 416 19.62 8.90 15.43
C LEU A 416 19.63 9.15 16.96
N GLU A 417 19.88 10.38 17.40
CA GLU A 417 19.72 10.81 18.80
C GLU A 417 18.27 11.22 19.12
N GLN A 418 17.46 11.53 18.10
CA GLN A 418 16.11 12.08 18.24
C GLN A 418 15.01 11.01 18.42
N GLY A 419 15.02 10.29 19.54
CA GLY A 419 13.89 9.43 19.96
C GLY A 419 13.59 8.24 19.03
N ILE A 420 12.83 7.26 19.53
CA ILE A 420 12.76 5.92 18.90
C ILE A 420 12.23 5.97 17.45
N ASP A 421 11.22 6.79 17.14
CA ASP A 421 10.52 6.75 15.85
C ASP A 421 11.35 7.31 14.68
N ILE A 422 11.98 8.47 14.88
CA ILE A 422 12.82 9.10 13.86
C ILE A 422 14.09 8.27 13.66
N ASN A 423 14.59 7.67 14.75
CA ASN A 423 15.76 6.81 14.73
C ASN A 423 15.59 5.61 13.80
N GLN A 424 14.44 4.93 13.82
CA GLN A 424 14.27 3.70 13.02
C GLN A 424 14.32 3.93 11.52
N ARG A 425 13.61 4.96 11.03
CA ARG A 425 13.61 5.28 9.61
C ARG A 425 14.99 5.69 9.12
N TRP A 426 15.67 6.57 9.86
CA TRP A 426 17.02 7.00 9.51
C TRP A 426 18.04 5.85 9.61
N SER A 427 17.88 4.97 10.59
CA SER A 427 18.65 3.72 10.72
C SER A 427 18.53 2.85 9.47
N VAL A 428 17.31 2.65 8.96
CA VAL A 428 17.07 1.92 7.70
C VAL A 428 17.68 2.66 6.50
N ILE A 429 17.50 3.98 6.41
CA ILE A 429 18.08 4.79 5.33
C ILE A 429 19.61 4.64 5.29
N VAL A 430 20.26 4.73 6.45
CA VAL A 430 21.71 4.65 6.56
C VAL A 430 22.22 3.30 6.06
N ASP A 431 21.62 2.21 6.54
CA ASP A 431 22.07 0.87 6.14
C ASP A 431 21.81 0.56 4.67
N ARG A 432 20.66 1.00 4.16
CA ARG A 432 20.27 0.69 2.79
C ARG A 432 20.99 1.52 1.75
N PHE A 433 21.28 2.78 2.06
CA PHE A 433 21.64 3.77 1.05
C PHE A 433 22.94 4.50 1.37
N LEU A 434 23.43 4.43 2.61
CA LEU A 434 24.65 5.10 3.06
C LEU A 434 25.59 4.13 3.81
N PRO A 435 25.97 2.97 3.22
CA PRO A 435 26.75 1.95 3.94
C PRO A 435 28.11 2.46 4.42
N SER A 436 28.70 3.44 3.73
CA SER A 436 29.95 4.11 4.15
C SER A 436 29.83 4.87 5.48
N PHE A 437 28.64 4.96 6.07
CA PHE A 437 28.34 5.65 7.32
C PHE A 437 28.16 4.68 8.51
N GLN A 438 28.16 3.36 8.27
CA GLN A 438 27.95 2.33 9.30
C GLN A 438 29.06 2.30 10.37
N ASN A 439 30.25 2.84 10.08
CA ASN A 439 31.34 2.91 11.04
C ASN A 439 31.16 4.00 12.11
N VAL A 440 30.13 4.86 12.00
CA VAL A 440 29.90 5.96 12.95
C VAL A 440 29.07 5.52 14.15
N SER A 441 28.24 4.48 14.03
CA SER A 441 27.36 4.01 15.11
C SER A 441 27.98 2.98 16.06
N LYS A 442 29.29 2.70 15.91
CA LYS A 442 30.07 1.84 16.83
C LYS A 442 31.03 2.64 17.73
N LEU A 443 31.02 3.97 17.59
CA LEU A 443 31.64 4.95 18.48
C LEU A 443 30.55 5.57 19.34
#